data_AF-A0A9X0AKN6-F1
#
_entry.id   AF-A0A9X0AKN6-F1
#
_cell.length_a   1.000
_cell.length_b   1.000
_cell.length_c   1.000
_cell.angle_alpha   90.00
_cell.angle_beta   90.00
_cell.angle_gamma   90.00
#
_symmetry.space_group_name_H-M   'P 1'
#
loop_
_entity.id
_entity.type
_entity.pdbx_description
1 polymer ?
#
loop_
_entity_poly.entity_id
_entity_poly.type
_entity_poly.pdbx_seq_one_letter_code
_entity_poly.pdbx_strand_id
1 'polypeptide(L)'
;MYPLDKFGADRFLIHEDDSTSGPQKKKAPQVQAKNNRECESSPAISPKFSLAATDGSWLPYSSSARACFRQTIWKQAMLAACAIMITEFIVEILAGEEALEMDPNFYGLGGQQPMGKVPFRIRRKLHGSHART
;
A
#
# COMPACT_ATOMS: atom_id res chain seq x y z
N MET A 1 0.98 13.59 -11.29
CA MET A 1 0.73 13.61 -9.84
C MET A 1 -0.54 12.81 -9.59
N TYR A 2 -0.44 11.69 -8.86
CA TYR A 2 -1.59 10.86 -8.55
C TYR A 2 -2.56 11.61 -7.60
N PRO A 3 -3.89 11.49 -7.80
CA PRO A 3 -4.87 12.04 -6.86
C PRO A 3 -4.65 11.46 -5.46
N LEU A 4 -4.73 12.28 -4.42
CA LEU A 4 -4.51 11.85 -3.02
C LEU A 4 -5.76 11.24 -2.38
N ASP A 5 -6.92 11.64 -2.87
CA ASP A 5 -8.27 11.22 -2.50
C ASP A 5 -8.64 9.82 -3.03
N LYS A 6 -7.88 9.30 -4.00
CA LYS A 6 -8.12 7.96 -4.58
C LYS A 6 -7.10 6.95 -4.09
N PHE A 7 -7.52 5.70 -3.93
CA PHE A 7 -6.60 4.60 -3.68
C PHE A 7 -5.80 4.27 -4.96
N GLY A 8 -4.49 4.06 -4.83
CA GLY A 8 -3.63 3.66 -5.94
C GLY A 8 -2.53 2.72 -5.44
N ALA A 9 -2.63 1.44 -5.81
CA ALA A 9 -1.70 0.40 -5.37
C ALA A 9 -0.24 0.69 -5.78
N ASP A 10 -0.06 1.31 -6.96
CA ASP A 10 1.25 1.53 -7.57
C ASP A 10 1.87 2.89 -7.18
N ARG A 11 1.22 3.67 -6.30
CA ARG A 11 1.67 5.03 -5.93
C ARG A 11 3.12 5.07 -5.41
N PHE A 12 3.56 4.00 -4.77
CA PHE A 12 4.90 3.88 -4.20
C PHE A 12 5.87 3.09 -5.09
N LEU A 13 5.47 2.75 -6.31
CA LEU A 13 6.26 2.01 -7.27
C LEU A 13 6.88 2.96 -8.29
N ILE A 14 8.18 2.80 -8.52
CA ILE A 14 8.92 3.46 -9.59
C ILE A 14 9.05 2.48 -10.74
N HIS A 15 8.58 2.92 -11.90
CA HIS A 15 8.66 2.26 -13.19
C HIS A 15 9.76 2.96 -13.99
N GLU A 16 10.74 2.21 -14.52
CA GLU A 16 11.86 2.81 -15.28
C GLU A 16 11.38 3.39 -16.63
N ASP A 17 10.27 2.88 -17.15
CA ASP A 17 9.60 3.32 -18.38
C ASP A 17 8.73 4.55 -18.19
N ASP A 18 8.29 4.85 -16.96
CA ASP A 18 7.45 6.01 -16.66
C ASP A 18 8.14 6.99 -15.71
N SER A 19 8.62 8.10 -16.29
CA SER A 19 9.23 9.20 -15.55
C SER A 19 8.29 9.93 -14.58
N THR A 20 6.98 9.67 -14.62
CA THR A 20 5.96 10.23 -13.72
C THR A 20 5.56 9.28 -12.59
N SER A 21 6.15 8.09 -12.56
CA SER A 21 5.90 7.07 -11.54
C SER A 21 6.49 7.42 -10.17
N GLY A 22 5.95 6.76 -9.15
CA GLY A 22 6.38 6.86 -7.77
C GLY A 22 6.07 8.19 -7.06
N PRO A 23 6.53 8.33 -5.81
CA PRO A 23 6.41 9.58 -5.06
C PRO A 23 7.38 10.64 -5.61
N GLN A 24 6.83 11.75 -6.11
CA GLN A 24 7.62 12.81 -6.76
C GLN A 24 7.51 14.13 -5.99
N LYS A 25 8.67 14.72 -5.66
CA LYS A 25 8.77 16.16 -5.36
C LYS A 25 8.93 16.88 -6.71
N LYS A 26 8.09 17.88 -7.01
CA LYS A 26 8.33 18.77 -8.16
C LYS A 26 9.72 19.41 -7.95
N LYS A 27 10.69 19.12 -8.81
CA LYS A 27 12.03 19.72 -8.70
C LYS A 27 11.98 21.20 -9.13
N ALA A 28 12.43 22.10 -8.25
CA ALA A 28 13.28 23.21 -8.71
C ALA A 28 14.64 22.60 -9.13
N PRO A 29 15.34 23.16 -10.13
CA PRO A 29 16.39 22.43 -10.85
C PRO A 29 17.63 22.27 -9.95
N GLN A 30 17.99 21.03 -9.57
CA GLN A 30 19.31 20.74 -9.00
C GLN A 30 19.89 19.38 -9.45
N VAL A 31 21.20 19.46 -9.67
CA VAL A 31 22.16 18.58 -10.33
C VAL A 31 22.20 17.18 -9.73
N GLN A 32 22.26 16.16 -10.61
CA GLN A 32 22.27 14.75 -10.23
C GLN A 32 23.69 14.29 -9.85
N ALA A 33 23.88 13.79 -8.62
CA ALA A 33 25.03 12.95 -8.29
C ALA A 33 24.67 11.49 -8.58
N LYS A 34 25.31 10.91 -9.60
CA LYS A 34 25.17 9.51 -10.00
C LYS A 34 25.91 8.61 -9.00
N ASN A 35 25.23 7.62 -8.44
CA ASN A 35 25.88 6.44 -7.87
C ASN A 35 25.29 5.20 -8.55
N ASN A 36 26.04 4.67 -9.54
CA ASN A 36 25.76 3.42 -10.22
C ASN A 36 25.99 2.24 -9.27
N ARG A 37 25.00 1.35 -9.18
CA ARG A 37 25.22 -0.08 -8.92
C ARG A 37 24.39 -0.86 -9.92
N GLU A 38 25.05 -1.27 -11.00
CA GLU A 38 24.54 -2.23 -11.96
C GLU A 38 24.62 -3.65 -11.37
N CYS A 39 23.54 -4.40 -11.50
CA CYS A 39 23.58 -5.85 -11.58
C CYS A 39 22.79 -6.23 -12.83
N GLU A 40 23.50 -6.72 -13.84
CA GLU A 40 22.94 -7.22 -15.09
C GLU A 40 22.32 -8.60 -14.89
N SER A 41 21.02 -8.68 -15.11
CA SER A 41 20.38 -9.75 -15.89
C SER A 41 19.02 -9.19 -16.29
N SER A 42 18.68 -9.18 -17.58
CA SER A 42 17.43 -8.60 -18.06
C SER A 42 16.31 -9.65 -18.19
N PRO A 43 15.36 -9.68 -17.24
CA PRO A 43 13.97 -10.03 -17.47
C PRO A 43 13.08 -8.84 -17.07
N ALA A 44 11.81 -8.79 -17.51
CA ALA A 44 10.81 -7.72 -17.27
C ALA A 44 11.16 -6.75 -16.11
N ILE A 45 11.40 -5.47 -16.43
CA ILE A 45 11.76 -4.44 -15.45
C ILE A 45 10.67 -4.40 -14.38
N SER A 46 10.95 -5.01 -13.24
CA SER A 46 10.00 -5.06 -12.14
C SER A 46 9.96 -3.70 -11.46
N PRO A 47 8.77 -3.16 -11.15
CA PRO A 47 8.65 -1.90 -10.46
C PRO A 47 9.35 -1.95 -9.09
N LYS A 48 10.07 -0.88 -8.75
CA LYS A 48 10.81 -0.78 -7.48
C LYS A 48 10.01 0.04 -6.47
N PHE A 49 9.81 -0.49 -5.27
CA PHE A 49 9.21 0.26 -4.17
C PHE A 49 10.15 1.38 -3.69
N SER A 50 9.64 2.60 -3.56
CA SER A 50 10.39 3.74 -3.05
C SER A 50 9.52 4.65 -2.19
N LEU A 51 10.11 5.14 -1.09
CA LEU A 51 9.58 6.22 -0.26
C LEU A 51 10.37 7.52 -0.43
N ALA A 52 11.32 7.56 -1.38
CA ALA A 52 12.06 8.77 -1.67
C ALA A 52 11.08 9.91 -1.99
N ALA A 53 11.38 11.13 -1.57
CA ALA A 53 10.49 12.29 -1.74
C ALA A 53 9.17 12.28 -0.93
N THR A 54 8.96 11.33 0.00
CA THR A 54 7.81 11.37 0.94
C THR A 54 8.13 11.93 2.33
N ASP A 55 9.38 12.34 2.57
CA ASP A 55 9.84 12.82 3.88
C ASP A 55 8.93 13.91 4.45
N GLY A 56 8.45 13.70 5.67
CA GLY A 56 7.57 14.63 6.40
C GLY A 56 6.10 14.64 5.92
N SER A 57 5.78 14.02 4.78
CA SER A 57 4.40 13.96 4.25
C SER A 57 3.74 12.59 4.43
N TRP A 58 4.53 11.52 4.54
CA TRP A 58 4.06 10.16 4.76
C TRP A 58 4.53 9.63 6.12
N LEU A 59 3.66 9.69 7.12
CA LEU A 59 3.97 9.33 8.51
C LEU A 59 2.94 8.34 9.10
N PRO A 60 2.78 7.14 8.52
CA PRO A 60 1.70 6.19 8.90
C PRO A 60 1.79 5.67 10.34
N TYR A 61 2.95 5.81 10.99
CA TYR A 61 3.19 5.32 12.35
C TYR A 61 3.66 6.40 13.33
N SER A 62 3.37 7.66 12.99
CA SER A 62 3.92 8.85 13.62
C SER A 62 5.43 9.00 13.42
N SER A 63 5.94 10.21 13.64
CA SER A 63 7.36 10.54 13.72
C SER A 63 7.69 10.98 15.15
N SER A 64 8.94 10.79 15.60
CA SER A 64 9.45 11.21 16.92
C SER A 64 9.18 10.24 18.07
N ALA A 65 9.35 10.71 19.32
CA ALA A 65 9.34 9.91 20.55
C ALA A 65 8.04 9.15 20.84
N ARG A 66 6.95 9.44 20.10
CA ARG A 66 5.66 8.73 20.16
C ARG A 66 5.44 7.81 18.95
N ALA A 67 6.48 7.52 18.18
CA ALA A 67 6.41 6.55 17.09
C ALA A 67 6.06 5.16 17.63
N CYS A 68 5.25 4.42 16.86
CA CYS A 68 4.87 3.06 17.25
C CYS A 68 6.12 2.15 17.30
N PHE A 69 6.52 1.66 18.48
CA PHE A 69 7.70 0.79 18.58
C PHE A 69 7.51 -0.59 17.92
N ARG A 70 6.27 -1.00 17.65
CA ARG A 70 5.91 -2.29 17.05
C ARG A 70 5.69 -2.22 15.54
N GLN A 71 6.14 -1.16 14.87
CA GLN A 71 5.94 -0.95 13.43
C GLN A 71 6.27 -2.16 12.57
N THR A 72 7.44 -2.78 12.79
CA THR A 72 7.87 -3.93 12.00
C THR A 72 6.95 -5.13 12.22
N ILE A 73 6.56 -5.40 13.47
CA ILE A 73 5.68 -6.53 13.80
C ILE A 73 4.29 -6.32 13.17
N TRP A 74 3.72 -5.13 13.33
CA TRP A 74 2.42 -4.80 12.75
C TRP A 74 2.43 -4.88 11.22
N LYS A 75 3.48 -4.36 10.57
CA LYS A 75 3.64 -4.47 9.12
C LYS A 75 3.65 -5.94 8.67
N GLN A 76 4.43 -6.79 9.35
CA GLN A 76 4.49 -8.22 9.00
C GLN A 76 3.15 -8.92 9.26
N ALA A 77 2.49 -8.63 10.38
CA ALA A 77 1.19 -9.20 10.72
C ALA A 77 0.10 -8.79 9.71
N MET A 78 0.06 -7.52 9.29
CA MET A 78 -0.87 -7.03 8.28
C MET A 78 -0.60 -7.67 6.91
N LEU A 79 0.66 -7.77 6.50
CA LEU A 79 1.03 -8.43 5.25
C LEU A 79 0.65 -9.91 5.26
N ALA A 80 0.91 -10.62 6.35
CA ALA A 80 0.51 -12.02 6.51
C ALA A 80 -1.01 -12.18 6.46
N ALA A 81 -1.76 -11.32 7.15
CA ALA A 81 -3.22 -11.34 7.11
C ALA A 81 -3.76 -11.08 5.69
N CYS A 82 -3.24 -10.07 4.99
CA CYS A 82 -3.60 -9.79 3.60
C CYS A 82 -3.27 -10.97 2.68
N ALA A 83 -2.09 -11.59 2.84
CA ALA A 83 -1.70 -12.75 2.06
C ALA A 83 -2.70 -13.90 2.26
N ILE A 84 -3.02 -14.25 3.51
CA ILE A 84 -4.01 -15.29 3.84
C ILE A 84 -5.38 -14.94 3.24
N MET A 85 -5.84 -13.71 3.40
CA MET A 85 -7.12 -13.25 2.86
C MET A 85 -7.18 -13.42 1.33
N ILE A 86 -6.12 -13.05 0.62
CA ILE A 86 -6.05 -13.14 -0.84
C ILE A 86 -5.86 -14.60 -1.31
N THR A 87 -5.13 -15.44 -0.59
CA THR A 87 -4.86 -16.83 -1.01
C THR A 87 -5.99 -17.79 -0.66
N GLU A 88 -6.65 -17.59 0.46
CA GLU A 88 -7.66 -18.51 1.00
C GLU A 88 -9.09 -18.07 0.74
N PHE A 89 -9.36 -16.78 0.50
CA PHE A 89 -10.72 -16.26 0.45
C PHE A 89 -11.01 -15.44 -0.80
N ILE A 90 -12.27 -15.48 -1.22
CA ILE A 90 -12.87 -14.53 -2.15
C ILE A 90 -13.73 -13.61 -1.28
N VAL A 91 -13.41 -12.32 -1.33
CA VAL A 91 -14.12 -11.27 -0.59
C VAL A 91 -14.79 -10.36 -1.60
N GLU A 92 -16.10 -10.18 -1.44
CA GLU A 92 -16.91 -9.24 -2.21
C GLU A 92 -17.44 -8.18 -1.26
N ILE A 93 -17.18 -6.91 -1.56
CA ILE A 93 -17.73 -5.79 -0.80
C ILE A 93 -19.12 -5.49 -1.37
N LEU A 94 -20.14 -5.50 -0.52
CA LEU A 94 -21.53 -5.24 -0.89
C LEU A 94 -21.97 -3.80 -0.57
N ALA A 95 -21.06 -3.02 0.01
CA ALA A 95 -21.29 -1.64 0.43
C ALA A 95 -21.22 -0.68 -0.76
N GLY A 96 -22.09 0.33 -0.78
CA GLY A 96 -21.94 1.50 -1.64
C GLY A 96 -20.83 2.43 -1.17
N GLU A 97 -20.44 3.40 -2.00
CA GLU A 97 -19.33 4.33 -1.71
C GLU A 97 -19.56 5.15 -0.43
N GLU A 98 -20.80 5.55 -0.14
CA GLU A 98 -21.18 6.31 1.06
C GLU A 98 -20.80 5.58 2.37
N ALA A 99 -20.93 4.26 2.40
CA ALA A 99 -20.59 3.46 3.58
C ALA A 99 -19.07 3.27 3.76
N LEU A 100 -18.26 3.63 2.75
CA LEU A 100 -16.81 3.59 2.77
C LEU A 100 -16.18 4.95 3.12
N GLU A 101 -16.99 6.01 3.26
CA GLU A 101 -16.53 7.29 3.76
C GLU A 101 -15.99 7.14 5.19
N MET A 102 -14.97 7.92 5.53
CA MET A 102 -14.35 7.88 6.85
C MET A 102 -15.13 8.76 7.83
N ASP A 103 -15.35 8.25 9.05
CA ASP A 103 -16.02 9.01 10.11
C ASP A 103 -15.10 10.14 10.63
N PRO A 104 -15.48 11.43 10.46
CA PRO A 104 -14.68 12.55 10.92
C PRO A 104 -14.51 12.59 12.44
N ASN A 105 -15.37 11.95 13.22
CA ASN A 105 -15.25 11.90 14.68
C ASN A 105 -14.00 11.14 15.15
N PHE A 106 -13.46 10.26 14.31
CA PHE A 106 -12.22 9.52 14.60
C PHE A 106 -10.97 10.27 14.14
N TYR A 107 -11.10 11.45 13.51
CA TYR A 107 -9.97 12.21 13.02
C TYR A 107 -8.97 12.53 14.15
N GLY A 108 -7.68 12.25 13.91
CA GLY A 108 -6.61 12.48 14.89
C GLY A 108 -6.46 11.38 15.96
N LEU A 109 -7.37 10.40 16.04
CA LEU A 109 -7.28 9.29 16.99
C LEU A 109 -6.48 8.08 16.46
N GLY A 110 -5.88 8.20 15.27
CA GLY A 110 -5.13 7.15 14.60
C GLY A 110 -5.87 6.63 13.36
N GLY A 111 -6.03 5.30 13.27
CA GLY A 111 -6.75 4.68 12.16
C GLY A 111 -8.19 5.17 12.07
N GLN A 112 -8.56 5.71 10.91
CA GLN A 112 -9.94 6.10 10.64
C GLN A 112 -10.83 4.87 10.50
N GLN A 113 -12.09 5.03 10.86
CA GLN A 113 -13.12 4.00 10.71
C GLN A 113 -14.10 4.43 9.62
N PRO A 114 -14.71 3.47 8.88
CA PRO A 114 -15.82 3.80 8.01
C PRO A 114 -16.99 4.39 8.80
N MET A 115 -17.75 5.30 8.18
CA MET A 115 -18.92 5.95 8.76
C MET A 115 -20.00 4.95 9.16
N GLY A 116 -20.16 3.89 8.36
CA GLY A 116 -21.19 2.89 8.53
C GLY A 116 -20.65 1.47 8.61
N LYS A 117 -21.56 0.52 8.83
CA LYS A 117 -21.26 -0.90 8.65
C LYS A 117 -21.01 -1.17 7.17
N VAL A 118 -19.89 -1.80 6.85
CA VAL A 118 -19.52 -2.21 5.48
C VAL A 118 -19.96 -3.66 5.26
N PRO A 119 -21.12 -3.93 4.65
CA PRO A 119 -21.51 -5.30 4.34
C PRO A 119 -20.54 -5.93 3.34
N PHE A 120 -20.16 -7.18 3.59
CA PHE A 120 -19.30 -7.95 2.71
C PHE A 120 -19.73 -9.42 2.70
N ARG A 121 -19.37 -10.12 1.62
CA ARG A 121 -19.50 -11.57 1.49
C ARG A 121 -18.12 -12.18 1.41
N ILE A 122 -17.85 -13.18 2.23
CA ILE A 122 -16.58 -13.90 2.24
C ILE A 122 -16.83 -15.39 2.02
N ARG A 123 -16.04 -16.01 1.14
CA ARG A 123 -16.08 -17.45 0.87
C ARG A 123 -14.67 -18.01 0.78
N ARG A 124 -14.45 -19.20 1.35
CA ARG A 124 -13.18 -19.90 1.20
C ARG A 124 -13.00 -20.42 -0.23
N LYS A 125 -11.81 -20.28 -0.79
CA LYS A 125 -11.42 -20.86 -2.08
C LYS A 125 -11.31 -22.38 -1.93
N LEU A 126 -11.75 -23.10 -2.96
CA LEU A 126 -11.52 -24.53 -3.05
C LEU A 126 -10.15 -24.71 -3.69
N HIS A 127 -9.14 -25.04 -2.91
CA HIS A 127 -7.93 -25.63 -3.46
C HIS A 127 -8.28 -27.07 -3.79
N GLY A 128 -8.34 -27.40 -5.08
CA GLY A 128 -8.64 -28.77 -5.51
C GLY A 128 -7.75 -29.74 -4.75
N SER A 129 -8.36 -30.56 -3.90
CA SER A 129 -7.69 -31.73 -3.34
C SER A 129 -7.25 -32.56 -4.53
N HIS A 130 -5.95 -32.65 -4.74
CA HIS A 130 -5.38 -33.67 -5.61
C HIS A 130 -5.85 -35.00 -5.05
N ALA A 131 -6.91 -35.55 -5.63
CA ALA A 131 -7.38 -36.89 -5.35
C ALA A 131 -6.23 -37.83 -5.74
N ARG A 132 -5.51 -38.33 -4.73
CA ARG A 132 -4.61 -39.45 -4.90
C ARG A 132 -5.49 -40.70 -4.91
N THR A 133 -5.91 -41.09 -6.11
CA THR A 133 -6.26 -42.48 -6.42
C THR A 133 -5.01 -43.32 -6.54
#